data_AF-A0A443S9X7-F1
#
_entry.id   AF-A0A443S9X7-F1
#
_cell.length_a   1.000
_cell.length_b   1.000
_cell.length_c   1.000
_cell.angle_alpha   90.00
_cell.angle_beta   90.00
_cell.angle_gamma   90.00
#
_symmetry.space_group_name_H-M   'P 1'
#
loop_
_entity.id
_entity.type
_entity.pdbx_description
1 polymer ?
#
loop_
_entity_poly.entity_id
_entity_poly.type
_entity_poly.pdbx_seq_one_letter_code
_entity_poly.pdbx_strand_id
1 'polypeptide(L)'
;IEKAKKLSRVTGKQFACATESYSGYFTVNKTFNSNLFFWFFKSKNANAPILLWLQGGPGASSMIGLFIINGPYKITQNVHLKCRKYSWTKKFSMLYIDQPVGSGFSFTDNQNGFAKNLKESTANLFSALTQFFKMFNELRANDFYATGESYAGKYVPAIAHKIHSDKNSRINLKGISIGDGYIDPYTSIELSSILHQLSLIDEQQRQILEEKETEVKRLIEMQQFTSAFYKYDQLYEQLYYTGQTLFNNFTGYKFYYNLLRDEGPLFNDPINEFLKKKEVLKAIHVGNRSFVDSIDNNYPVLNPLIDDYMRSVNESLAIIMNNYKVLIYGGNLDLLVAPVFNNRLLNVLNWKYRNEYLKSERKIWRCAKNGEVFGYIKKVYNFYEVIIRNAAHLVPQDKPKVAFQMIDMFVHNQM
;
A
#
# COMPACT_ATOMS: atom_id res chain seq x y z
N ILE A 1 18.36 9.17 23.04
CA ILE A 1 17.82 9.53 21.71
C ILE A 1 18.96 9.69 20.70
N GLU A 2 19.92 10.60 20.93
CA GLU A 2 21.06 10.80 20.02
C GLU A 2 21.87 9.53 19.71
N LYS A 3 22.15 8.70 20.73
CA LYS A 3 22.79 7.40 20.51
C LYS A 3 21.99 6.51 19.54
N ALA A 4 20.67 6.47 19.66
CA ALA A 4 19.82 5.68 18.76
C ALA A 4 19.88 6.22 17.33
N LYS A 5 19.80 7.55 17.14
CA LYS A 5 19.93 8.20 15.82
C LYS A 5 21.28 7.93 15.17
N LYS A 6 22.37 8.01 15.96
CA LYS A 6 23.71 7.71 15.48
C LYS A 6 23.85 6.25 15.04
N LEU A 7 23.32 5.32 15.83
CA LEU A 7 23.41 3.88 15.57
C LEU A 7 22.47 3.40 14.45
N SER A 8 21.39 4.12 14.15
CA SER A 8 20.50 3.78 13.06
C SER A 8 20.93 4.37 11.71
N ARG A 9 21.93 5.26 11.68
CA ARG A 9 22.34 5.95 10.44
C ARG A 9 22.91 4.96 9.43
N VAL A 10 22.26 4.84 8.28
CA VAL A 10 22.71 3.95 7.20
C VAL A 10 23.94 4.54 6.54
N THR A 11 24.99 3.73 6.42
CA THR A 11 26.27 4.11 5.79
C THR A 11 26.67 3.05 4.78
N GLY A 12 27.29 3.46 3.67
CA GLY A 12 27.73 2.53 2.63
C GLY A 12 27.78 3.21 1.27
N LYS A 13 28.83 2.94 0.49
CA LYS A 13 29.03 3.53 -0.85
C LYS A 13 27.92 3.12 -1.82
N GLN A 14 27.28 1.97 -1.61
CA GLN A 14 26.16 1.49 -2.40
C GLN A 14 24.90 2.37 -2.26
N PHE A 15 24.76 3.14 -1.18
CA PHE A 15 23.60 4.01 -0.91
C PHE A 15 23.84 5.48 -1.29
N ALA A 16 24.68 5.73 -2.31
CA ALA A 16 25.21 7.06 -2.63
C ALA A 16 24.24 8.01 -3.38
N CYS A 17 22.92 7.80 -3.34
CA CYS A 17 21.94 8.69 -4.00
C CYS A 17 21.66 10.00 -3.25
N ALA A 18 22.63 10.46 -2.44
CA ALA A 18 22.63 11.73 -1.70
C ALA A 18 21.46 11.93 -0.72
N THR A 19 20.96 10.84 -0.14
CA THR A 19 19.89 10.85 0.86
C THR A 19 20.41 10.39 2.21
N GLU A 20 20.35 11.26 3.21
CA GLU A 20 20.54 10.85 4.60
C GLU A 20 19.42 9.89 4.98
N SER A 21 19.78 8.71 5.50
CA SER A 21 18.78 7.71 5.89
C SER A 21 19.16 6.96 7.16
N TYR A 22 18.13 6.43 7.80
CA TYR A 22 18.20 5.74 9.08
C TYR A 22 17.35 4.47 9.01
N SER A 23 17.85 3.37 9.56
CA SER A 23 17.11 2.12 9.62
C SER A 23 17.33 1.40 10.94
N GLY A 24 16.42 0.50 11.26
CA GLY A 24 16.49 -0.30 12.48
C GLY A 24 15.12 -0.79 12.88
N TYR A 25 14.94 -1.06 14.16
CA TYR A 25 13.73 -1.67 14.70
C TYR A 25 13.07 -0.82 15.76
N PHE A 26 11.74 -0.81 15.74
CA PHE A 26 10.91 -0.41 16.87
C PHE A 26 10.27 -1.66 17.48
N THR A 27 10.54 -1.92 18.75
CA THR A 27 9.87 -3.00 19.49
C THR A 27 8.44 -2.60 19.79
N VAL A 28 7.48 -3.33 19.25
CA VAL A 28 6.04 -3.06 19.38
C VAL A 28 5.36 -3.97 20.38
N ASN A 29 5.93 -5.16 20.63
CA ASN A 29 5.51 -6.06 21.70
C ASN A 29 6.75 -6.70 22.36
N LYS A 30 7.00 -6.37 23.63
CA LYS A 30 8.16 -6.90 24.37
C LYS A 30 8.00 -8.36 24.76
N THR A 31 6.78 -8.82 25.03
CA THR A 31 6.49 -10.20 25.48
C THR A 31 6.89 -11.22 24.43
N PHE A 32 6.65 -10.93 23.16
CA PHE A 32 6.98 -11.83 22.03
C PHE A 32 8.22 -11.40 21.25
N ASN A 33 8.93 -10.37 21.73
CA ASN A 33 10.00 -9.69 21.00
C ASN A 33 9.58 -9.34 19.55
N SER A 34 8.39 -8.77 19.40
CA SER A 34 7.87 -8.34 18.10
C SER A 34 8.37 -6.95 17.76
N ASN A 35 8.97 -6.83 16.58
CA ASN A 35 9.69 -5.65 16.13
C ASN A 35 9.29 -5.29 14.69
N LEU A 36 9.03 -4.01 14.45
CA LEU A 36 8.83 -3.47 13.10
C LEU A 36 10.12 -2.84 12.58
N PHE A 37 10.58 -3.28 11.42
CA PHE A 37 11.67 -2.67 10.68
C PHE A 37 11.22 -1.37 10.02
N PHE A 38 12.03 -0.33 10.12
CA PHE A 38 11.83 0.93 9.42
C PHE A 38 13.06 1.30 8.61
N TRP A 39 12.85 2.03 7.52
CA TRP A 39 13.88 2.77 6.81
C TRP A 39 13.37 4.16 6.46
N PHE A 40 13.94 5.16 7.11
CA PHE A 40 13.60 6.57 6.98
C PHE A 40 14.63 7.31 6.11
N PHE A 41 14.15 8.05 5.12
CA PHE A 41 14.96 8.92 4.25
C PHE A 41 14.58 10.37 4.56
N LYS A 42 15.52 11.10 5.14
CA LYS A 42 15.31 12.49 5.55
C LYS A 42 15.52 13.42 4.36
N SER A 43 14.56 14.31 4.12
CA SER A 43 14.71 15.37 3.13
C SER A 43 15.78 16.38 3.54
N LYS A 44 16.45 16.99 2.56
CA LYS A 44 17.37 18.11 2.80
C LYS A 44 16.64 19.38 3.29
N ASN A 45 15.35 19.50 2.96
CA ASN A 45 14.49 20.55 3.53
C ASN A 45 13.97 20.08 4.89
N ALA A 46 14.38 20.73 5.96
CA ALA A 46 13.99 20.40 7.33
C ALA A 46 12.47 20.44 7.57
N ASN A 47 11.74 21.28 6.81
CA ASN A 47 10.29 21.44 6.93
C ASN A 47 9.51 20.58 5.91
N ALA A 48 10.18 19.70 5.16
CA ALA A 48 9.51 18.85 4.18
C ALA A 48 8.47 17.95 4.87
N PRO A 49 7.27 17.75 4.27
CA PRO A 49 6.30 16.79 4.76
C PRO A 49 6.90 15.38 4.87
N ILE A 50 6.42 14.63 5.85
CA ILE A 50 6.79 13.23 6.08
C ILE A 50 5.70 12.35 5.50
N LEU A 51 6.07 11.50 4.56
CA LEU A 51 5.17 10.50 4.00
C LEU A 51 5.56 9.12 4.54
N LEU A 52 4.69 8.52 5.34
CA LEU A 52 4.75 7.09 5.63
C LEU A 52 4.35 6.34 4.37
N TRP A 53 5.11 5.34 3.95
CA TRP A 53 4.75 4.40 2.89
C TRP A 53 4.53 3.01 3.47
N LEU A 54 3.37 2.43 3.18
CA LEU A 54 2.97 1.08 3.55
C LEU A 54 2.69 0.27 2.28
N GLN A 55 3.36 -0.86 2.14
CA GLN A 55 2.97 -1.88 1.17
C GLN A 55 1.72 -2.65 1.65
N GLY A 56 1.05 -3.31 0.72
CA GLY A 56 -0.10 -4.18 0.97
C GLY A 56 0.27 -5.63 1.27
N GLY A 57 -0.24 -6.54 0.44
CA GLY A 57 -0.21 -7.98 0.68
C GLY A 57 -1.59 -8.48 1.12
N PRO A 58 -1.83 -8.79 2.41
CA PRO A 58 -1.08 -8.39 3.59
C PRO A 58 0.23 -9.17 3.76
N GLY A 59 1.24 -8.52 4.34
CA GLY A 59 2.53 -9.15 4.61
C GLY A 59 3.66 -8.73 3.70
N ALA A 60 3.38 -8.03 2.59
CA ALA A 60 4.41 -7.59 1.65
C ALA A 60 5.30 -6.49 2.26
N SER A 61 6.58 -6.48 1.89
CA SER A 61 7.53 -5.51 2.43
C SER A 61 7.41 -4.13 1.79
N SER A 62 7.52 -3.07 2.60
CA SER A 62 7.64 -1.68 2.14
C SER A 62 8.98 -1.39 1.46
N MET A 63 9.91 -2.34 1.47
CA MET A 63 11.12 -2.28 0.64
C MET A 63 10.79 -2.34 -0.85
N ILE A 64 9.64 -2.93 -1.25
CA ILE A 64 9.10 -2.84 -2.61
C ILE A 64 8.87 -1.36 -2.97
N GLY A 65 8.18 -0.62 -2.10
CA GLY A 65 8.01 0.83 -2.22
C GLY A 65 9.33 1.58 -2.44
N LEU A 66 10.34 1.21 -1.64
CA LEU A 66 11.65 1.85 -1.63
C LEU A 66 12.46 1.56 -2.91
N PHE A 67 12.55 0.30 -3.33
CA PHE A 67 13.45 -0.12 -4.41
C PHE A 67 12.81 -0.21 -5.79
N ILE A 68 11.49 -0.43 -5.86
CA ILE A 68 10.76 -0.66 -7.12
C ILE A 68 9.95 0.57 -7.51
N ILE A 69 9.29 1.22 -6.55
CA ILE A 69 8.20 2.14 -6.80
C ILE A 69 8.66 3.61 -6.72
N ASN A 70 8.82 4.16 -5.51
CA ASN A 70 8.93 5.60 -5.29
C ASN A 70 10.16 6.05 -4.47
N GLY A 71 10.90 5.11 -3.88
CA GLY A 71 12.12 5.42 -3.14
C GLY A 71 13.29 5.88 -4.01
N PRO A 72 14.45 6.18 -3.40
CA PRO A 72 15.56 6.85 -4.09
C PRO A 72 16.32 5.92 -5.04
N TYR A 73 16.09 4.62 -4.96
CA TYR A 73 16.84 3.62 -5.69
C TYR A 73 15.99 2.88 -6.73
N LYS A 74 16.69 2.36 -7.74
CA LYS A 74 16.25 1.28 -8.61
C LYS A 74 17.33 0.20 -8.58
N ILE A 75 16.93 -1.06 -8.49
CA ILE A 75 17.86 -2.19 -8.59
C ILE A 75 18.03 -2.57 -10.06
N THR A 76 19.28 -2.70 -10.50
CA THR A 76 19.63 -3.16 -11.85
C THR A 76 19.59 -4.69 -11.92
N GLN A 77 19.55 -5.26 -13.13
CA GLN A 77 19.69 -6.71 -13.33
C GLN A 77 20.97 -7.28 -12.69
N ASN A 78 22.07 -6.53 -12.68
CA ASN A 78 23.32 -6.92 -12.00
C ASN A 78 23.28 -6.73 -10.46
N VAL A 79 22.10 -6.54 -9.86
CA VAL A 79 21.91 -6.42 -8.40
C VAL A 79 22.72 -5.26 -7.77
N HIS A 80 22.73 -4.11 -8.44
CA HIS A 80 23.33 -2.85 -7.99
C HIS A 80 22.28 -1.74 -7.90
N LEU A 81 22.50 -0.76 -7.03
CA LEU A 81 21.62 0.40 -6.89
C LEU A 81 21.97 1.49 -7.91
N LYS A 82 20.95 2.04 -8.56
CA LYS A 82 21.00 3.28 -9.34
C LYS A 82 20.00 4.28 -8.77
N CYS A 83 20.31 5.58 -8.89
CA CYS A 83 19.42 6.62 -8.39
C CYS A 83 18.19 6.78 -9.29
N ARG A 84 17.01 6.84 -8.66
CA ARG A 84 15.74 7.00 -9.34
C ARG A 84 15.51 8.46 -9.74
N LYS A 85 15.21 8.69 -11.02
CA LYS A 85 14.95 10.04 -11.57
C LYS A 85 13.76 10.71 -10.90
N TYR A 86 12.66 9.99 -10.67
CA TYR A 86 11.44 10.48 -10.05
C TYR A 86 11.23 9.81 -8.68
N SER A 87 12.12 10.10 -7.73
CA SER A 87 11.96 9.64 -6.35
C SER A 87 11.18 10.65 -5.52
N TRP A 88 10.28 10.17 -4.68
CA TRP A 88 9.52 10.98 -3.74
C TRP A 88 10.42 11.61 -2.66
N THR A 89 11.55 10.98 -2.34
CA THR A 89 12.59 11.52 -1.42
C THR A 89 13.18 12.86 -1.85
N LYS A 90 12.98 13.28 -3.09
CA LYS A 90 13.42 14.59 -3.59
C LYS A 90 12.64 15.76 -3.01
N LYS A 91 11.40 15.53 -2.56
CA LYS A 91 10.49 16.55 -2.05
C LYS A 91 10.05 16.27 -0.62
N PHE A 92 9.98 14.99 -0.25
CA PHE A 92 9.44 14.53 1.03
C PHE A 92 10.49 13.79 1.85
N SER A 93 10.31 13.82 3.16
CA SER A 93 10.95 12.83 4.03
C SER A 93 10.12 11.55 3.97
N MET A 94 10.71 10.45 3.50
CA MET A 94 9.97 9.19 3.29
C MET A 94 10.26 8.21 4.41
N LEU A 95 9.22 7.67 5.05
CA LEU A 95 9.31 6.64 6.08
C LEU A 95 8.71 5.34 5.54
N TYR A 96 9.54 4.34 5.27
CA TYR A 96 9.09 3.00 4.90
C TYR A 96 9.07 2.13 6.15
N ILE A 97 7.97 1.43 6.41
CA ILE A 97 7.86 0.49 7.53
C ILE A 97 7.37 -0.85 6.98
N ASP A 98 8.12 -1.91 7.26
CA ASP A 98 7.65 -3.27 7.03
C ASP A 98 6.62 -3.61 8.10
N GLN A 99 5.35 -3.68 7.73
CA GLN A 99 4.26 -4.00 8.64
C GLN A 99 3.21 -4.82 7.90
N PRO A 100 2.47 -5.71 8.60
CA PRO A 100 2.55 -6.05 10.03
C PRO A 100 3.85 -6.75 10.47
N VAL A 101 3.93 -7.11 11.76
CA VAL A 101 5.00 -7.97 12.30
C VAL A 101 5.07 -9.24 11.44
N GLY A 102 6.25 -9.60 10.93
CA GLY A 102 6.45 -10.73 10.01
C GLY A 102 6.72 -10.32 8.55
N SER A 103 6.41 -9.09 8.17
CA SER A 103 6.70 -8.56 6.82
C SER A 103 8.16 -8.19 6.65
N GLY A 104 8.77 -8.54 5.51
CA GLY A 104 10.13 -8.09 5.15
C GLY A 104 11.17 -8.44 6.22
N PHE A 105 11.74 -7.42 6.86
CA PHE A 105 12.68 -7.61 7.97
C PHE A 105 12.03 -7.57 9.37
N SER A 106 10.74 -7.24 9.47
CA SER A 106 9.99 -7.22 10.72
C SER A 106 9.77 -8.64 11.24
N PHE A 107 9.94 -8.86 12.54
CA PHE A 107 9.97 -10.19 13.12
C PHE A 107 9.33 -10.27 14.50
N THR A 108 9.07 -11.49 14.92
CA THR A 108 8.70 -11.88 16.29
C THR A 108 9.39 -13.20 16.61
N ASP A 109 9.72 -13.43 17.88
CA ASP A 109 10.29 -14.72 18.31
C ASP A 109 9.21 -15.72 18.75
N ASN A 110 7.93 -15.31 18.69
CA ASN A 110 6.77 -16.15 19.02
C ASN A 110 5.62 -15.95 18.02
N GLN A 111 4.95 -17.04 17.62
CA GLN A 111 3.80 -17.01 16.69
C GLN A 111 2.64 -16.15 17.20
N ASN A 112 2.45 -16.05 18.52
CA ASN A 112 1.44 -15.16 19.10
C ASN A 112 1.76 -13.67 18.94
N GLY A 113 2.94 -13.32 18.42
CA GLY A 113 3.30 -11.95 18.07
C GLY A 113 2.80 -11.49 16.69
N PHE A 114 2.30 -12.40 15.84
CA PHE A 114 1.63 -12.01 14.60
C PHE A 114 0.26 -11.40 14.90
N ALA A 115 -0.08 -10.32 14.21
CA ALA A 115 -1.36 -9.64 14.39
C ALA A 115 -2.50 -10.49 13.82
N LYS A 116 -3.58 -10.63 14.59
CA LYS A 116 -4.75 -11.45 14.21
C LYS A 116 -5.86 -10.68 13.52
N ASN A 117 -5.72 -9.36 13.44
CA ASN A 117 -6.70 -8.46 12.86
C ASN A 117 -6.07 -7.08 12.60
N LEU A 118 -6.80 -6.22 11.88
CA LEU A 118 -6.35 -4.87 11.56
C LEU A 118 -6.13 -4.00 12.80
N LYS A 119 -6.90 -4.22 13.88
CA LYS A 119 -6.76 -3.44 15.13
C LYS A 119 -5.41 -3.68 15.80
N GLU A 120 -4.98 -4.93 15.90
CA GLU A 120 -3.68 -5.31 16.47
C GLU A 120 -2.51 -4.80 15.62
N SER A 121 -2.57 -4.97 14.29
CA SER A 121 -1.52 -4.45 13.39
C SER A 121 -1.44 -2.92 13.44
N THR A 122 -2.58 -2.23 13.50
CA THR A 122 -2.66 -0.78 13.68
C THR A 122 -2.08 -0.33 15.02
N ALA A 123 -2.33 -1.05 16.11
CA ALA A 123 -1.75 -0.73 17.42
C ALA A 123 -0.22 -0.84 17.41
N ASN A 124 0.30 -1.90 16.77
CA ASN A 124 1.74 -2.08 16.58
C ASN A 124 2.35 -0.94 15.75
N LEU A 125 1.75 -0.60 14.61
CA LEU A 125 2.20 0.49 13.75
C LEU A 125 2.14 1.85 14.46
N PHE A 126 1.08 2.12 15.22
CA PHE A 126 0.95 3.35 16.01
C PHE A 126 2.03 3.46 17.11
N SER A 127 2.37 2.34 17.76
CA SER A 127 3.50 2.27 18.69
C SER A 127 4.83 2.60 18.00
N ALA A 128 5.08 2.04 16.82
CA ALA A 128 6.28 2.33 16.04
C ALA A 128 6.35 3.81 15.61
N LEU A 129 5.25 4.41 15.13
CA LEU A 129 5.19 5.83 14.78
C LEU A 129 5.42 6.73 16.00
N THR A 130 4.86 6.37 17.16
CA THR A 130 5.09 7.11 18.42
C THR A 130 6.57 7.08 18.80
N GLN A 131 7.23 5.92 18.67
CA GLN A 131 8.66 5.79 18.91
C GLN A 131 9.49 6.55 17.87
N PHE A 132 9.10 6.52 16.60
CA PHE A 132 9.72 7.29 15.52
C PHE A 132 9.72 8.80 15.83
N PHE A 133 8.56 9.38 16.15
CA PHE A 133 8.45 10.80 16.50
C PHE A 133 9.03 11.16 17.88
N LYS A 134 9.28 10.17 18.74
CA LYS A 134 10.11 10.35 19.94
C LYS A 134 11.58 10.44 19.60
N MET A 135 12.04 9.59 18.67
CA MET A 135 13.42 9.53 18.21
C MET A 135 13.78 10.76 17.36
N PHE A 136 12.94 11.12 16.40
CA PHE A 136 13.06 12.29 15.52
C PHE A 136 12.11 13.40 15.99
N ASN A 137 12.32 13.87 17.22
CA ASN A 137 11.45 14.86 17.85
C ASN A 137 11.37 16.19 17.09
N GLU A 138 12.43 16.55 16.37
CA GLU A 138 12.53 17.74 15.54
C GLU A 138 11.54 17.72 14.37
N LEU A 139 11.07 16.53 13.98
CA LEU A 139 10.17 16.34 12.85
C LEU A 139 8.67 16.34 13.25
N ARG A 140 8.34 16.50 14.54
CA ARG A 140 6.93 16.45 15.00
C ARG A 140 6.06 17.57 14.44
N ALA A 141 6.67 18.73 14.14
CA ALA A 141 5.96 19.87 13.58
C ALA A 141 5.66 19.68 12.08
N ASN A 142 6.42 18.83 11.39
CA ASN A 142 6.24 18.60 9.95
C ASN A 142 4.87 17.99 9.67
N ASP A 143 4.30 18.36 8.53
CA ASP A 143 3.09 17.73 8.04
C ASP A 143 3.31 16.23 7.82
N PHE A 144 2.42 15.41 8.35
CA PHE A 144 2.48 13.96 8.21
C PHE A 144 1.36 13.46 7.31
N TYR A 145 1.71 12.57 6.38
CA TYR A 145 0.77 11.88 5.51
C TYR A 145 0.98 10.37 5.62
N ALA A 146 -0.11 9.63 5.85
CA ALA A 146 -0.07 8.17 5.73
C ALA A 146 -0.38 7.78 4.27
N THR A 147 0.56 7.10 3.63
CA THR A 147 0.43 6.69 2.23
C THR A 147 0.71 5.20 2.06
N GLY A 148 0.16 4.60 1.03
CA GLY A 148 0.39 3.18 0.72
C GLY A 148 -0.41 2.72 -0.48
N GLU A 149 -0.27 1.44 -0.82
CA GLU A 149 -1.04 0.84 -1.92
C GLU A 149 -1.58 -0.56 -1.60
N SER A 150 -2.49 -1.07 -2.43
CA SER A 150 -3.02 -2.44 -2.33
C SER A 150 -3.76 -2.66 -1.00
N TYR A 151 -3.45 -3.72 -0.24
CA TYR A 151 -3.99 -3.95 1.11
C TYR A 151 -3.72 -2.81 2.11
N ALA A 152 -2.78 -1.89 1.80
CA ALA A 152 -2.65 -0.65 2.56
C ALA A 152 -3.86 0.28 2.43
N GLY A 153 -4.78 0.01 1.49
CA GLY A 153 -6.15 0.55 1.49
C GLY A 153 -6.90 0.30 2.79
N LYS A 154 -6.52 -0.72 3.58
CA LYS A 154 -6.98 -0.94 4.95
C LYS A 154 -6.06 -0.32 6.00
N TYR A 155 -4.75 -0.52 5.86
CA TYR A 155 -3.78 -0.03 6.85
C TYR A 155 -3.77 1.49 6.99
N VAL A 156 -3.85 2.22 5.87
CA VAL A 156 -3.75 3.69 5.82
C VAL A 156 -4.95 4.37 6.51
N PRO A 157 -6.23 4.04 6.19
CA PRO A 157 -7.36 4.56 6.95
C PRO A 157 -7.32 4.17 8.43
N ALA A 158 -6.93 2.94 8.76
CA ALA A 158 -6.91 2.47 10.15
C ALA A 158 -5.86 3.21 10.99
N ILE A 159 -4.64 3.40 10.49
CA ILE A 159 -3.61 4.16 11.21
C ILE A 159 -3.96 5.64 11.33
N ALA A 160 -4.51 6.24 10.26
CA ALA A 160 -4.97 7.62 10.30
C ALA A 160 -6.10 7.80 11.32
N HIS A 161 -7.07 6.87 11.37
CA HIS A 161 -8.15 6.89 12.34
C HIS A 161 -7.63 6.72 13.78
N LYS A 162 -6.65 5.83 13.99
CA LYS A 162 -5.99 5.68 15.29
C LYS A 162 -5.26 6.96 15.72
N ILE A 163 -4.57 7.65 14.80
CA ILE A 163 -3.91 8.93 15.07
C ILE A 163 -4.93 10.02 15.40
N HIS A 164 -6.05 10.08 14.69
CA HIS A 164 -7.11 11.07 14.88
C HIS A 164 -7.86 10.88 16.21
N SER A 165 -8.16 9.63 16.58
CA SER A 165 -8.96 9.31 17.77
C SER A 165 -8.15 9.31 19.08
N ASP A 166 -6.83 9.15 19.01
CA ASP A 166 -5.98 9.15 20.18
C ASP A 166 -5.65 10.58 20.65
N LYS A 167 -6.27 11.01 21.76
CA LYS A 167 -6.09 12.35 22.35
C LYS A 167 -4.64 12.68 22.73
N ASN A 168 -3.80 11.66 22.92
CA ASN A 168 -2.39 11.84 23.27
C ASN A 168 -1.46 11.79 22.05
N SER A 169 -2.00 11.50 20.86
CA SER A 169 -1.24 11.54 19.61
C SER A 169 -0.69 12.94 19.38
N ARG A 170 0.62 13.01 19.12
CA ARG A 170 1.33 14.25 18.76
C ARG A 170 1.77 14.25 17.31
N ILE A 171 1.15 13.41 16.47
CA ILE A 171 1.47 13.29 15.05
C ILE A 171 0.62 14.31 14.29
N ASN A 172 1.27 15.23 13.59
CA ASN A 172 0.61 16.29 12.81
C ASN A 172 0.04 15.75 11.48
N LEU A 173 -0.97 14.87 11.56
CA LEU A 173 -1.63 14.28 10.40
C LEU A 173 -2.33 15.35 9.56
N LYS A 174 -2.03 15.40 8.26
CA LYS A 174 -2.66 16.32 7.30
C LYS A 174 -3.50 15.62 6.23
N GLY A 175 -3.23 14.36 5.97
CA GLY A 175 -3.98 13.60 4.99
C GLY A 175 -3.49 12.19 4.77
N ILE A 176 -4.20 11.49 3.89
CA ILE A 176 -3.85 10.14 3.46
C ILE A 176 -3.82 10.03 1.94
N SER A 177 -3.02 9.09 1.43
CA SER A 177 -3.03 8.70 0.01
C SER A 177 -3.05 7.18 -0.14
N ILE A 178 -3.96 6.68 -0.96
CA ILE A 178 -4.13 5.23 -1.21
C ILE A 178 -4.04 5.01 -2.72
N GLY A 179 -3.03 4.27 -3.16
CA GLY A 179 -2.92 3.77 -4.53
C GLY A 179 -3.56 2.40 -4.66
N ASP A 180 -4.35 2.18 -5.71
CA ASP A 180 -4.87 0.85 -6.10
C ASP A 180 -5.31 0.07 -4.85
N GLY A 181 -6.23 0.67 -4.08
CA GLY A 181 -6.47 0.28 -2.69
C GLY A 181 -7.53 -0.80 -2.55
N TYR A 182 -7.23 -1.86 -1.80
CA TYR A 182 -8.23 -2.80 -1.29
C TYR A 182 -8.83 -2.25 0.01
N ILE A 183 -9.99 -1.60 -0.09
CA ILE A 183 -10.62 -0.87 1.03
C ILE A 183 -11.85 -1.61 1.55
N ASP A 184 -12.75 -1.95 0.63
CA ASP A 184 -14.04 -2.57 0.92
C ASP A 184 -14.20 -3.82 0.05
N PRO A 185 -14.04 -5.02 0.64
CA PRO A 185 -14.17 -6.27 -0.10
C PRO A 185 -15.51 -6.40 -0.82
N TYR A 186 -16.61 -5.99 -0.18
CA TYR A 186 -17.96 -6.12 -0.73
C TYR A 186 -18.12 -5.42 -2.09
N THR A 187 -17.69 -4.16 -2.20
CA THR A 187 -17.73 -3.39 -3.46
C THR A 187 -16.61 -3.74 -4.45
N SER A 188 -15.62 -4.53 -4.02
CA SER A 188 -14.53 -5.04 -4.85
C SER A 188 -14.84 -6.40 -5.50
N ILE A 189 -15.93 -7.07 -5.12
CA ILE A 189 -16.36 -8.38 -5.66
C ILE A 189 -17.39 -8.17 -6.77
N GLU A 190 -16.94 -7.71 -7.94
CA GLU A 190 -17.77 -7.57 -9.14
C GLU A 190 -16.86 -7.51 -10.38
N LEU A 191 -16.02 -8.54 -10.47
CA LEU A 191 -15.03 -8.80 -11.51
C LEU A 191 -15.71 -9.26 -12.81
N SER A 192 -16.79 -10.04 -12.70
CA SER A 192 -17.64 -10.51 -13.81
C SER A 192 -17.95 -9.40 -14.82
N SER A 193 -18.41 -8.26 -14.32
CA SER A 193 -18.76 -7.08 -15.12
C SER A 193 -17.56 -6.49 -15.88
N ILE A 194 -16.40 -6.39 -15.23
CA ILE A 194 -15.19 -5.84 -15.85
C ILE A 194 -14.66 -6.78 -16.93
N LEU A 195 -14.55 -8.07 -16.62
CA LEU A 195 -14.04 -9.06 -17.57
C LEU A 195 -14.92 -9.13 -18.82
N HIS A 196 -16.24 -9.08 -18.63
CA HIS A 196 -17.18 -9.07 -19.76
C HIS A 196 -17.05 -7.81 -20.61
N GLN A 197 -16.97 -6.63 -19.99
CA GLN A 197 -16.78 -5.36 -20.72
C GLN A 197 -15.45 -5.26 -21.46
N LEU A 198 -14.43 -5.99 -20.99
CA LEU A 198 -13.14 -6.14 -21.68
C LEU A 198 -13.14 -7.27 -22.71
N SER A 199 -14.26 -7.97 -22.90
CA SER A 199 -14.39 -9.14 -23.78
C SER A 199 -13.41 -10.27 -23.45
N LEU A 200 -13.02 -10.38 -22.17
CA LEU A 200 -12.20 -11.49 -21.66
C LEU A 200 -13.01 -12.73 -21.33
N ILE A 201 -14.32 -12.56 -21.17
CA ILE A 201 -15.29 -13.64 -20.93
C ILE A 201 -16.57 -13.37 -21.74
N ASP A 202 -17.33 -14.43 -22.02
CA ASP A 202 -18.65 -14.33 -22.63
C ASP A 202 -19.78 -14.14 -21.59
N GLU A 203 -21.01 -14.01 -22.07
CA GLU A 203 -22.20 -13.81 -21.23
C GLU A 203 -22.48 -15.00 -20.30
N GLN A 204 -22.20 -16.23 -20.75
CA GLN A 204 -22.42 -17.42 -19.92
C GLN A 204 -21.42 -17.46 -18.76
N GLN A 205 -20.15 -17.20 -19.04
CA GLN A 205 -19.09 -17.09 -18.04
C GLN A 205 -19.34 -15.92 -17.08
N ARG A 206 -19.86 -14.79 -17.57
CA ARG A 206 -20.26 -13.64 -16.75
C ARG A 206 -21.30 -14.02 -15.71
N GLN A 207 -22.36 -14.73 -16.11
CA GLN A 207 -23.43 -15.17 -15.21
C GLN A 207 -22.89 -16.13 -14.14
N ILE A 208 -22.03 -17.08 -14.51
CA ILE A 208 -21.41 -18.01 -13.56
C ILE A 208 -20.56 -17.26 -12.52
N LEU A 209 -19.75 -16.29 -12.94
CA LEU A 209 -18.95 -15.48 -12.02
C LEU A 209 -19.85 -14.64 -11.10
N GLU A 210 -20.88 -14.00 -11.64
CA GLU A 210 -21.82 -13.17 -10.88
C GLU A 210 -22.54 -13.97 -9.77
N GLU A 211 -22.91 -15.23 -10.04
CA GLU A 211 -23.47 -16.13 -9.03
C GLU A 211 -22.47 -16.40 -7.88
N LYS A 212 -21.19 -16.65 -8.20
CA LYS A 212 -20.15 -16.86 -7.20
C LYS A 212 -19.81 -15.60 -6.41
N GLU A 213 -19.78 -14.46 -7.08
CA GLU A 213 -19.62 -13.15 -6.46
C GLU A 213 -20.74 -12.87 -5.45
N THR A 214 -21.98 -13.22 -5.81
CA THR A 214 -23.15 -13.10 -4.93
C THR A 214 -23.03 -14.02 -3.70
N GLU A 215 -22.52 -15.25 -3.87
CA GLU A 215 -22.24 -16.16 -2.76
C GLU A 215 -21.23 -15.53 -1.76
N VAL A 216 -20.14 -14.95 -2.25
CA VAL A 216 -19.14 -14.28 -1.41
C VAL A 216 -19.74 -13.06 -0.69
N LYS A 217 -20.48 -12.21 -1.40
CA LYS A 217 -21.16 -11.03 -0.82
C LYS A 217 -22.12 -11.42 0.31
N ARG A 218 -22.91 -12.47 0.12
CA ARG A 218 -23.81 -12.99 1.17
C ARG A 218 -23.06 -13.47 2.40
N LEU A 219 -21.91 -14.13 2.22
CA LEU A 219 -21.06 -14.55 3.35
C LEU A 219 -20.50 -13.34 4.12
N ILE A 220 -20.12 -12.26 3.44
CA ILE A 220 -19.70 -11.00 4.07
C ILE A 220 -20.84 -10.38 4.89
N GLU A 221 -22.06 -10.33 4.33
CA GLU A 221 -23.25 -9.79 5.03
C GLU A 221 -23.58 -10.60 6.28
N MET A 222 -23.39 -11.92 6.23
CA MET A 222 -23.53 -12.83 7.38
C MET A 222 -22.32 -12.82 8.33
N GLN A 223 -21.32 -11.97 8.09
CA GLN A 223 -20.08 -11.88 8.86
C GLN A 223 -19.26 -13.20 8.90
N GLN A 224 -19.46 -14.07 7.91
CA GLN A 224 -18.70 -15.32 7.73
C GLN A 224 -17.43 -15.05 6.91
N PHE A 225 -16.57 -14.15 7.42
CA PHE A 225 -15.45 -13.60 6.65
C PHE A 225 -14.41 -14.64 6.24
N THR A 226 -14.10 -15.59 7.12
CA THR A 226 -13.20 -16.71 6.78
C THR A 226 -13.75 -17.55 5.61
N SER A 227 -15.05 -17.87 5.62
CA SER A 227 -15.68 -18.58 4.50
C SER A 227 -15.70 -17.74 3.23
N ALA A 228 -15.99 -16.43 3.36
CA ALA A 228 -15.96 -15.49 2.23
C ALA A 228 -14.56 -15.44 1.60
N PHE A 229 -13.49 -15.44 2.41
CA PHE A 229 -12.11 -15.41 1.94
C PHE A 229 -11.82 -16.61 1.04
N TYR A 230 -12.06 -17.83 1.51
CA TYR A 230 -11.76 -19.04 0.72
C TYR A 230 -12.57 -19.12 -0.57
N LYS A 231 -13.81 -18.62 -0.58
CA LYS A 231 -14.63 -18.54 -1.80
C LYS A 231 -14.12 -17.49 -2.78
N TYR A 232 -13.69 -16.33 -2.26
CA TYR A 232 -13.07 -15.28 -3.06
C TYR A 232 -11.72 -15.74 -3.64
N ASP A 233 -10.94 -16.48 -2.87
CA ASP A 233 -9.65 -17.03 -3.28
C ASP A 233 -9.79 -18.04 -4.44
N GLN A 234 -10.82 -18.89 -4.40
CA GLN A 234 -11.19 -19.80 -5.48
C GLN A 234 -11.68 -19.06 -6.74
N LEU A 235 -12.31 -17.91 -6.55
CA LEU A 235 -12.81 -17.08 -7.64
C LEU A 235 -11.66 -16.39 -8.38
N TYR A 236 -10.66 -15.87 -7.65
CA TYR A 236 -9.76 -14.87 -8.19
C TYR A 236 -8.27 -14.94 -7.78
N GLU A 237 -7.92 -14.74 -6.51
CA GLU A 237 -6.53 -14.38 -6.14
C GLU A 237 -5.54 -15.55 -6.04
N GLN A 238 -6.03 -16.78 -5.85
CA GLN A 238 -5.21 -18.01 -5.79
C GLN A 238 -4.09 -17.99 -4.71
N LEU A 239 -4.33 -17.37 -3.56
CA LEU A 239 -3.38 -17.30 -2.43
C LEU A 239 -3.23 -18.64 -1.70
N TYR A 240 -4.33 -19.37 -1.46
CA TYR A 240 -4.34 -20.71 -0.85
C TYR A 240 -4.84 -21.79 -1.80
N TYR A 241 -5.69 -21.42 -2.75
CA TYR A 241 -6.30 -22.37 -3.65
C TYR A 241 -5.26 -22.95 -4.61
N THR A 242 -5.07 -24.26 -4.54
CA THR A 242 -4.05 -24.96 -5.35
C THR A 242 -4.52 -25.33 -6.75
N GLY A 243 -5.81 -25.11 -7.06
CA GLY A 243 -6.39 -25.31 -8.40
C GLY A 243 -6.38 -24.03 -9.23
N GLN A 244 -6.82 -24.09 -10.49
CA GLN A 244 -7.01 -22.89 -11.31
C GLN A 244 -8.29 -22.16 -10.90
N THR A 245 -8.19 -20.87 -10.59
CA THR A 245 -9.36 -20.06 -10.23
C THR A 245 -10.33 -19.95 -11.41
N LEU A 246 -11.56 -19.50 -11.15
CA LEU A 246 -12.48 -19.19 -12.24
C LEU A 246 -11.94 -18.09 -13.16
N PHE A 247 -11.27 -17.08 -12.60
CA PHE A 247 -10.58 -16.06 -13.39
C PHE A 247 -9.53 -16.68 -14.33
N ASN A 248 -8.63 -17.53 -13.81
CA ASN A 248 -7.60 -18.15 -14.64
C ASN A 248 -8.23 -19.05 -15.72
N ASN A 249 -9.20 -19.88 -15.35
CA ASN A 249 -9.85 -20.82 -16.25
C ASN A 249 -10.60 -20.13 -17.40
N PHE A 250 -11.29 -19.02 -17.11
CA PHE A 250 -12.11 -18.35 -18.12
C PHE A 250 -11.32 -17.40 -19.00
N THR A 251 -10.31 -16.73 -18.45
CA THR A 251 -9.57 -15.68 -19.17
C THR A 251 -8.23 -16.16 -19.75
N GLY A 252 -7.67 -17.24 -19.22
CA GLY A 252 -6.31 -17.69 -19.50
C GLY A 252 -5.20 -16.87 -18.81
N TYR A 253 -5.53 -15.74 -18.17
CA TYR A 253 -4.54 -14.89 -17.51
C TYR A 253 -3.99 -15.54 -16.24
N LYS A 254 -2.68 -15.47 -16.03
CA LYS A 254 -2.03 -15.86 -14.76
C LYS A 254 -1.68 -14.68 -13.87
N PHE A 255 -1.60 -13.48 -14.44
CA PHE A 255 -1.21 -12.26 -13.73
C PHE A 255 -2.31 -11.19 -13.81
N TYR A 256 -2.82 -10.79 -12.65
CA TYR A 256 -3.95 -9.87 -12.54
C TYR A 256 -3.57 -8.44 -12.12
N TYR A 257 -2.29 -8.20 -11.79
CA TYR A 257 -1.80 -6.87 -11.42
C TYR A 257 -1.63 -5.93 -12.64
N ASN A 258 -1.65 -6.48 -13.86
CA ASN A 258 -1.51 -5.70 -15.09
C ASN A 258 -2.16 -6.39 -16.29
N LEU A 259 -3.27 -5.84 -16.78
CA LEU A 259 -4.01 -6.34 -17.94
C LEU A 259 -3.14 -6.51 -19.21
N LEU A 260 -2.01 -5.81 -19.33
CA LEU A 260 -1.14 -5.93 -20.51
C LEU A 260 -0.10 -7.06 -20.40
N ARG A 261 -0.12 -7.83 -19.31
CA ARG A 261 0.86 -8.90 -19.05
C ARG A 261 0.16 -10.15 -18.55
N ASP A 262 0.46 -11.27 -19.19
CA ASP A 262 -0.02 -12.58 -18.74
C ASP A 262 0.84 -13.15 -17.60
N GLU A 263 2.14 -12.81 -17.56
CA GLU A 263 3.06 -13.25 -16.52
C GLU A 263 3.59 -12.07 -15.70
N GLY A 264 3.68 -12.28 -14.37
CA GLY A 264 4.36 -11.37 -13.46
C GLY A 264 5.87 -11.33 -13.72
N PRO A 265 6.60 -10.36 -13.13
CA PRO A 265 8.06 -10.38 -13.19
C PRO A 265 8.60 -11.71 -12.64
N LEU A 266 9.57 -12.32 -13.34
CA LEU A 266 10.18 -13.61 -12.98
C LEU A 266 10.67 -13.64 -11.52
N PHE A 267 10.52 -14.79 -10.86
CA PHE A 267 10.84 -15.08 -9.45
C PHE A 267 12.30 -14.81 -9.00
N ASN A 268 13.21 -14.41 -9.88
CA ASN A 268 14.53 -13.90 -9.51
C ASN A 268 14.45 -12.40 -9.24
N ASP A 269 13.73 -12.01 -8.18
CA ASP A 269 13.59 -10.60 -7.83
C ASP A 269 14.96 -10.03 -7.41
N PRO A 270 15.53 -9.08 -8.17
CA PRO A 270 16.79 -8.43 -7.81
C PRO A 270 16.75 -7.78 -6.42
N ILE A 271 15.56 -7.47 -5.87
CA ILE A 271 15.41 -7.00 -4.49
C ILE A 271 15.88 -8.06 -3.48
N ASN A 272 15.45 -9.31 -3.63
CA ASN A 272 15.74 -10.39 -2.71
C ASN A 272 17.24 -10.69 -2.73
N GLU A 273 17.81 -10.76 -3.93
CA GLU A 273 19.25 -10.96 -4.10
C GLU A 273 20.08 -9.78 -3.57
N PHE A 274 19.60 -8.54 -3.71
CA PHE A 274 20.28 -7.38 -3.14
C PHE A 274 20.23 -7.40 -1.61
N LEU A 275 19.06 -7.71 -1.04
CA LEU A 275 18.81 -7.71 0.39
C LEU A 275 19.44 -8.90 1.11
N LYS A 276 19.88 -9.95 0.41
CA LYS A 276 20.68 -11.05 0.98
C LYS A 276 22.16 -10.73 1.17
N LYS A 277 22.68 -9.66 0.55
CA LYS A 277 24.11 -9.31 0.62
C LYS A 277 24.52 -8.90 2.04
N LYS A 278 25.59 -9.50 2.59
CA LYS A 278 26.05 -9.26 3.98
C LYS A 278 26.37 -7.79 4.24
N GLU A 279 26.99 -7.12 3.28
CA GLU A 279 27.31 -5.70 3.35
C GLU A 279 26.06 -4.81 3.35
N VAL A 280 24.99 -5.26 2.69
CA VAL A 280 23.69 -4.58 2.71
C VAL A 280 23.04 -4.78 4.07
N LEU A 281 22.87 -6.02 4.52
CA LEU A 281 22.27 -6.36 5.83
C LEU A 281 22.94 -5.60 6.98
N LYS A 282 24.28 -5.56 7.00
CA LYS A 282 25.05 -4.82 7.99
C LYS A 282 24.77 -3.31 7.94
N ALA A 283 24.76 -2.73 6.74
CA ALA A 283 24.57 -1.30 6.54
C ALA A 283 23.16 -0.82 6.91
N ILE A 284 22.16 -1.69 6.83
CA ILE A 284 20.77 -1.39 7.19
C ILE A 284 20.38 -1.90 8.58
N HIS A 285 21.34 -2.38 9.37
CA HIS A 285 21.16 -2.73 10.78
C HIS A 285 20.14 -3.85 11.05
N VAL A 286 19.97 -4.79 10.12
CA VAL A 286 19.05 -5.95 10.28
C VAL A 286 19.73 -7.18 10.89
N GLY A 287 21.03 -7.10 11.16
CA GLY A 287 21.82 -8.20 11.72
C GLY A 287 21.88 -9.39 10.77
N ASN A 288 21.56 -10.58 11.26
CA ASN A 288 21.52 -11.83 10.48
C ASN A 288 20.09 -12.23 10.09
N ARG A 289 19.12 -11.32 10.19
CA ARG A 289 17.73 -11.62 9.81
C ARG A 289 17.62 -11.76 8.29
N SER A 290 16.93 -12.80 7.85
CA SER A 290 16.56 -12.98 6.44
C SER A 290 15.43 -12.03 6.07
N PHE A 291 15.44 -11.58 4.82
CA PHE A 291 14.29 -10.89 4.24
C PHE A 291 13.20 -11.93 3.94
N VAL A 292 11.96 -11.63 4.36
CA VAL A 292 10.78 -12.48 4.17
C VAL A 292 9.80 -11.71 3.28
N ASP A 293 9.56 -12.21 2.06
CA ASP A 293 8.46 -11.71 1.23
C ASP A 293 7.11 -12.31 1.68
N SER A 294 5.98 -11.74 1.24
CA SER A 294 4.64 -12.11 1.73
C SER A 294 4.28 -13.59 1.57
N ILE A 295 4.96 -14.31 0.68
CA ILE A 295 4.73 -15.73 0.35
C ILE A 295 5.73 -16.65 1.08
N ASP A 296 6.84 -16.11 1.60
CA ASP A 296 7.88 -16.91 2.23
C ASP A 296 7.39 -17.55 3.55
N ASN A 297 7.77 -18.81 3.77
CA ASN A 297 7.49 -19.57 5.01
C ASN A 297 5.99 -19.75 5.33
N ASN A 298 5.15 -20.08 4.33
CA ASN A 298 3.73 -20.43 4.52
C ASN A 298 2.91 -19.27 5.10
N TYR A 299 3.00 -18.08 4.50
CA TYR A 299 2.10 -16.95 4.75
C TYR A 299 1.95 -16.55 6.23
N PRO A 300 3.04 -16.28 6.97
CA PRO A 300 3.00 -16.06 8.42
C PRO A 300 2.14 -14.84 8.83
N VAL A 301 2.01 -13.86 7.94
CA VAL A 301 1.18 -12.66 8.18
C VAL A 301 -0.26 -12.84 7.70
N LEU A 302 -0.47 -13.46 6.53
CA LEU A 302 -1.81 -13.62 5.97
C LEU A 302 -2.63 -14.67 6.73
N ASN A 303 -2.03 -15.80 7.14
CA ASN A 303 -2.72 -16.85 7.93
C ASN A 303 -3.53 -16.31 9.12
N PRO A 304 -2.95 -15.54 10.05
CA PRO A 304 -3.70 -14.99 11.18
C PRO A 304 -4.68 -13.87 10.79
N LEU A 305 -4.62 -13.35 9.55
CA LEU A 305 -5.48 -12.28 9.04
C LEU A 305 -6.60 -12.77 8.12
N ILE A 306 -6.76 -14.08 7.87
CA ILE A 306 -7.79 -14.63 6.98
C ILE A 306 -9.19 -14.13 7.33
N ASP A 307 -9.56 -14.13 8.62
CA ASP A 307 -10.86 -13.63 9.07
C ASP A 307 -11.02 -12.11 8.87
N ASP A 308 -9.92 -11.36 8.93
CA ASP A 308 -9.92 -9.91 8.77
C ASP A 308 -9.86 -9.47 7.30
N TYR A 309 -9.41 -10.36 6.41
CA TYR A 309 -9.22 -10.10 4.98
C TYR A 309 -10.50 -9.66 4.28
N MET A 310 -11.66 -10.19 4.64
CA MET A 310 -12.94 -9.82 4.03
C MET A 310 -13.71 -8.74 4.80
N ARG A 311 -13.11 -8.16 5.85
CA ARG A 311 -13.71 -7.05 6.61
C ARG A 311 -13.44 -5.71 5.94
N SER A 312 -14.40 -4.81 6.02
CA SER A 312 -14.31 -3.45 5.45
C SER A 312 -13.68 -2.45 6.43
N VAL A 313 -13.07 -1.38 5.90
CA VAL A 313 -12.61 -0.22 6.69
C VAL A 313 -13.41 1.06 6.44
N ASN A 314 -14.64 0.93 5.93
CA ASN A 314 -15.50 2.06 5.54
C ASN A 314 -15.67 3.12 6.65
N GLU A 315 -15.88 2.70 7.89
CA GLU A 315 -16.04 3.64 9.01
C GLU A 315 -14.78 4.49 9.22
N SER A 316 -13.61 3.85 9.24
CA SER A 316 -12.33 4.56 9.39
C SER A 316 -12.08 5.49 8.21
N LEU A 317 -12.37 5.04 6.97
CA LEU A 317 -12.23 5.88 5.79
C LEU A 317 -13.16 7.09 5.83
N ALA A 318 -14.45 6.91 6.15
CA ALA A 318 -15.42 7.99 6.23
C ALA A 318 -15.03 9.05 7.28
N ILE A 319 -14.59 8.62 8.46
CA ILE A 319 -14.09 9.54 9.50
C ILE A 319 -12.90 10.34 8.98
N ILE A 320 -11.95 9.72 8.28
CA ILE A 320 -10.79 10.41 7.75
C ILE A 320 -11.14 11.36 6.60
N MET A 321 -12.02 10.96 5.68
CA MET A 321 -12.53 11.84 4.62
C MET A 321 -13.27 13.07 5.15
N ASN A 322 -13.90 12.97 6.32
CA ASN A 322 -14.60 14.10 6.95
C ASN A 322 -13.66 15.13 7.59
N ASN A 323 -12.42 14.74 7.91
CA ASN A 323 -11.52 15.53 8.75
C ASN A 323 -10.19 15.92 8.08
N TYR A 324 -9.76 15.21 7.04
CA TYR A 324 -8.43 15.38 6.44
C TYR A 324 -8.47 15.38 4.91
N LYS A 325 -7.32 15.68 4.30
CA LYS A 325 -7.14 15.50 2.85
C LYS A 325 -7.03 14.02 2.52
N VAL A 326 -7.71 13.59 1.46
CA VAL A 326 -7.70 12.20 1.01
C VAL A 326 -7.47 12.14 -0.49
N LEU A 327 -6.46 11.38 -0.91
CA LEU A 327 -6.22 11.02 -2.30
C LEU A 327 -6.41 9.51 -2.46
N ILE A 328 -7.39 9.10 -3.26
CA ILE A 328 -7.50 7.73 -3.75
C ILE A 328 -7.13 7.76 -5.22
N TYR A 329 -6.10 7.02 -5.61
CA TYR A 329 -5.68 6.92 -6.99
C TYR A 329 -5.60 5.46 -7.45
N GLY A 330 -5.70 5.22 -8.75
CA GLY A 330 -5.53 3.88 -9.29
C GLY A 330 -5.12 3.85 -10.76
N GLY A 331 -4.45 2.78 -11.16
CA GLY A 331 -4.10 2.49 -12.55
C GLY A 331 -5.27 1.88 -13.30
N ASN A 332 -5.61 2.41 -14.48
CA ASN A 332 -6.76 1.90 -15.25
C ASN A 332 -6.56 0.51 -15.87
N LEU A 333 -5.38 -0.09 -15.71
CA LEU A 333 -5.04 -1.44 -16.18
C LEU A 333 -4.87 -2.45 -15.03
N ASP A 334 -5.15 -2.03 -13.78
CA ASP A 334 -5.20 -2.95 -12.65
C ASP A 334 -6.52 -3.74 -12.69
N LEU A 335 -6.43 -5.07 -12.62
CA LEU A 335 -7.61 -5.92 -12.47
C LEU A 335 -7.82 -6.30 -11.00
N LEU A 336 -6.77 -6.33 -10.17
CA LEU A 336 -6.83 -6.78 -8.78
C LEU A 336 -7.77 -5.92 -7.96
N VAL A 337 -7.51 -4.61 -7.99
CA VAL A 337 -8.28 -3.60 -7.27
C VAL A 337 -8.55 -2.42 -8.19
N ALA A 338 -9.20 -2.77 -9.31
CA ALA A 338 -9.55 -1.86 -10.38
C ALA A 338 -10.17 -0.55 -9.82
N PRO A 339 -9.82 0.63 -10.37
CA PRO A 339 -10.32 1.92 -9.85
C PRO A 339 -11.84 2.01 -9.75
N VAL A 340 -12.58 1.25 -10.57
CA VAL A 340 -14.05 1.19 -10.52
C VAL A 340 -14.59 0.58 -9.21
N PHE A 341 -13.85 -0.33 -8.56
CA PHE A 341 -14.23 -0.88 -7.25
C PHE A 341 -14.23 0.22 -6.18
N ASN A 342 -13.16 1.01 -6.13
CA ASN A 342 -13.09 2.18 -5.25
C ASN A 342 -14.14 3.23 -5.61
N ASN A 343 -14.45 3.42 -6.90
CA ASN A 343 -15.53 4.31 -7.32
C ASN A 343 -16.91 3.86 -6.80
N ARG A 344 -17.22 2.55 -6.87
CA ARG A 344 -18.46 1.96 -6.33
C ARG A 344 -18.57 2.20 -4.83
N LEU A 345 -17.49 1.95 -4.08
CA LEU A 345 -17.44 2.29 -2.65
C LEU A 345 -17.76 3.76 -2.41
N LEU A 346 -17.09 4.69 -3.10
CA LEU A 346 -17.28 6.13 -2.93
C LEU A 346 -18.70 6.59 -3.24
N ASN A 347 -19.41 5.87 -4.13
CA ASN A 347 -20.80 6.15 -4.44
C ASN A 347 -21.75 5.75 -3.31
N VAL A 348 -21.39 4.82 -2.42
CA VAL A 348 -22.28 4.35 -1.32
C VAL A 348 -21.79 4.71 0.07
N LEU A 349 -20.50 5.05 0.22
CA LEU A 349 -19.87 5.40 1.48
C LEU A 349 -20.56 6.61 2.12
N ASN A 350 -20.97 6.49 3.38
CA ASN A 350 -21.59 7.59 4.10
C ASN A 350 -20.54 8.56 4.66
N TRP A 351 -20.22 9.60 3.89
CA TRP A 351 -19.31 10.67 4.29
C TRP A 351 -19.89 12.06 3.95
N LYS A 352 -19.34 13.10 4.60
CA LYS A 352 -19.91 14.46 4.65
C LYS A 352 -20.23 15.06 3.28
N TYR A 353 -19.42 14.78 2.26
CA TYR A 353 -19.58 15.39 0.93
C TYR A 353 -19.93 14.36 -0.17
N ARG A 354 -20.56 13.24 0.19
CA ARG A 354 -21.00 12.21 -0.76
C ARG A 354 -21.90 12.78 -1.86
N ASN A 355 -22.84 13.65 -1.50
CA ASN A 355 -23.80 14.20 -2.47
C ASN A 355 -23.11 15.12 -3.50
N GLU A 356 -22.14 15.91 -3.07
CA GLU A 356 -21.30 16.73 -3.94
C GLU A 356 -20.42 15.85 -4.82
N TYR A 357 -19.91 14.74 -4.30
CA TYR A 357 -19.19 13.77 -5.10
C TYR A 357 -20.02 13.16 -6.21
N LEU A 358 -21.26 12.74 -5.92
CA LEU A 358 -22.16 12.21 -6.96
C LEU A 358 -22.48 13.23 -8.06
N LYS A 359 -22.52 14.53 -7.72
CA LYS A 359 -22.78 15.62 -8.67
C LYS A 359 -21.52 16.15 -9.38
N SER A 360 -20.34 15.87 -8.83
CA SER A 360 -19.09 16.41 -9.38
C SER A 360 -18.67 15.69 -10.66
N GLU A 361 -18.11 16.47 -11.59
CA GLU A 361 -17.61 15.98 -12.87
C GLU A 361 -16.16 15.55 -12.78
N ARG A 362 -15.81 14.54 -13.57
CA ARG A 362 -14.44 14.08 -13.77
C ARG A 362 -13.77 14.95 -14.84
N LYS A 363 -12.61 15.52 -14.52
CA LYS A 363 -11.83 16.36 -15.43
C LYS A 363 -10.65 15.58 -16.02
N ILE A 364 -10.32 15.88 -17.27
CA ILE A 364 -9.16 15.28 -17.95
C ILE A 364 -7.88 15.95 -17.43
N TRP A 365 -6.93 15.17 -16.92
CA TRP A 365 -5.62 15.66 -16.51
C TRP A 365 -4.61 15.49 -17.65
N ARG A 366 -3.98 16.61 -18.05
CA ARG A 366 -3.06 16.68 -19.20
C ARG A 366 -1.71 17.27 -18.82
N CYS A 367 -0.68 16.88 -19.56
CA CYS A 367 0.60 17.55 -19.54
C CYS A 367 0.49 18.91 -20.24
N ALA A 368 0.83 19.99 -19.54
CA ALA A 368 0.79 21.35 -20.08
C ALA A 368 1.72 21.58 -21.28
N LYS A 369 2.79 20.77 -21.44
CA LYS A 369 3.80 20.98 -22.50
C LYS A 369 3.42 20.38 -23.85
N ASN A 370 2.77 19.22 -23.86
CA ASN A 370 2.51 18.45 -25.10
C ASN A 370 1.06 17.95 -25.20
N GLY A 371 0.18 18.28 -24.24
CA GLY A 371 -1.23 17.87 -24.26
C GLY A 371 -1.51 16.40 -23.95
N GLU A 372 -0.48 15.60 -23.64
CA GLU A 372 -0.61 14.17 -23.29
C GLU A 372 -1.58 14.00 -22.13
N VAL A 373 -2.55 13.09 -22.28
CA VAL A 373 -3.50 12.79 -21.20
C VAL A 373 -2.85 11.83 -20.23
N PHE A 374 -2.60 12.30 -19.01
CA PHE A 374 -2.12 11.46 -17.91
C PHE A 374 -3.23 10.62 -17.31
N GLY A 375 -4.45 11.13 -17.31
CA GLY A 375 -5.55 10.48 -16.63
C GLY A 375 -6.72 11.41 -16.38
N TYR A 376 -7.42 11.14 -15.29
CA TYR A 376 -8.62 11.85 -14.91
C TYR A 376 -8.60 12.17 -13.42
N ILE A 377 -9.10 13.36 -13.05
CA ILE A 377 -9.18 13.83 -11.67
C ILE A 377 -10.63 14.21 -11.39
N LYS A 378 -11.16 13.70 -10.28
CA LYS A 378 -12.43 14.15 -9.71
C LYS A 378 -12.14 14.70 -8.31
N LYS A 379 -12.51 15.97 -8.08
CA LYS A 379 -12.16 16.73 -6.86
C LYS A 379 -13.42 17.21 -6.16
N VAL A 380 -13.48 16.98 -4.85
CA VAL A 380 -14.57 17.44 -3.98
C VAL A 380 -13.94 17.96 -2.69
N TYR A 381 -13.84 19.27 -2.55
CA TYR A 381 -13.16 19.93 -1.43
C TYR A 381 -11.73 19.37 -1.21
N ASN A 382 -11.53 18.63 -0.11
CA ASN A 382 -10.26 18.03 0.30
C ASN A 382 -10.09 16.56 -0.16
N PHE A 383 -11.05 16.03 -0.92
CA PHE A 383 -11.02 14.69 -1.49
C PHE A 383 -10.68 14.72 -2.99
N TYR A 384 -9.81 13.80 -3.40
CA TYR A 384 -9.35 13.61 -4.77
C TYR A 384 -9.44 12.13 -5.16
N GLU A 385 -10.19 11.83 -6.22
CA GLU A 385 -10.16 10.55 -6.93
C GLU A 385 -9.35 10.75 -8.23
N VAL A 386 -8.32 9.94 -8.44
CA VAL A 386 -7.44 10.05 -9.61
C VAL A 386 -7.29 8.71 -10.33
N ILE A 387 -7.59 8.67 -11.63
CA ILE A 387 -7.35 7.49 -12.46
C ILE A 387 -6.18 7.80 -13.40
N ILE A 388 -5.13 6.99 -13.36
CA ILE A 388 -3.94 7.17 -14.20
C ILE A 388 -4.02 6.22 -15.39
N ARG A 389 -3.88 6.78 -16.60
CA ARG A 389 -3.90 6.01 -17.84
C ARG A 389 -2.61 5.24 -18.04
N ASN A 390 -2.76 4.05 -18.62
CA ASN A 390 -1.66 3.17 -19.01
C ASN A 390 -0.75 2.81 -17.82
N ALA A 391 -1.34 2.72 -16.63
CA ALA A 391 -0.72 2.23 -15.41
C ALA A 391 -1.60 1.11 -14.85
N ALA A 392 -0.98 0.12 -14.24
CA ALA A 392 -1.68 -0.94 -13.54
C ALA A 392 -1.44 -0.82 -12.02
N HIS A 393 -1.44 -1.93 -11.28
CA HIS A 393 -1.46 -1.93 -9.82
C HIS A 393 -0.33 -1.11 -9.16
N LEU A 394 0.88 -1.14 -9.74
CA LEU A 394 2.05 -0.43 -9.23
C LEU A 394 2.25 0.90 -9.99
N VAL A 395 1.30 1.82 -9.83
CA VAL A 395 1.25 3.08 -10.61
C VAL A 395 2.58 3.85 -10.66
N PRO A 396 3.33 4.07 -9.55
CA PRO A 396 4.59 4.81 -9.64
C PRO A 396 5.72 4.01 -10.32
N GLN A 397 5.59 2.69 -10.48
CA GLN A 397 6.49 1.91 -11.32
C GLN A 397 6.19 2.12 -12.81
N ASP A 398 4.91 2.07 -13.21
CA ASP A 398 4.50 2.19 -14.60
C ASP A 398 4.59 3.63 -15.12
N LYS A 399 4.21 4.60 -14.29
CA LYS A 399 4.16 6.04 -14.62
C LYS A 399 4.89 6.89 -13.58
N PRO A 400 6.21 6.71 -13.38
CA PRO A 400 6.96 7.34 -12.29
C PRO A 400 6.92 8.87 -12.28
N LYS A 401 6.98 9.50 -13.46
CA LYS A 401 6.90 10.97 -13.58
C LYS A 401 5.52 11.48 -13.16
N VAL A 402 4.46 10.82 -13.63
CA VAL A 402 3.06 11.21 -13.38
C VAL A 402 2.72 10.99 -11.91
N ALA A 403 3.08 9.83 -11.36
CA ALA A 403 2.86 9.53 -9.94
C ALA A 403 3.59 10.51 -9.01
N PHE A 404 4.85 10.86 -9.32
CA PHE A 404 5.58 11.89 -8.58
C PHE A 404 4.91 13.26 -8.67
N GLN A 405 4.43 13.66 -9.85
CA GLN A 405 3.72 14.93 -10.02
C GLN A 405 2.39 14.94 -9.25
N MET A 406 1.63 13.84 -9.28
CA MET A 406 0.36 13.70 -8.57
C MET A 406 0.55 13.87 -7.05
N ILE A 407 1.49 13.14 -6.45
CA ILE A 407 1.70 13.25 -5.00
C ILE A 407 2.22 14.64 -4.60
N ASP A 408 3.05 15.27 -5.44
CA ASP A 408 3.54 16.63 -5.22
C ASP A 408 2.41 17.64 -5.21
N MET A 409 1.50 17.54 -6.20
CA MET A 409 0.31 18.37 -6.28
C MET A 409 -0.63 18.14 -5.09
N PHE A 410 -0.85 16.89 -4.67
CA PHE A 410 -1.74 16.57 -3.55
C PHE A 410 -1.24 17.13 -2.22
N VAL A 411 0.04 16.92 -1.91
CA VAL A 411 0.64 17.36 -0.65
C VAL A 411 0.63 18.90 -0.56
N HIS A 412 0.93 19.59 -1.66
CA HIS A 412 1.03 21.06 -1.71
C HIS A 412 -0.26 21.78 -2.14
N ASN A 413 -1.41 21.10 -2.20
CA ASN A 413 -2.72 21.68 -2.54
C ASN A 413 -2.80 22.30 -3.95
N GLN A 414 -2.18 21.66 -4.94
CA GLN A 414 -2.12 22.11 -6.34
C GLN A 414 -2.91 21.20 -7.31
N MET A 415 -3.73 20.29 -6.78
CA MET A 415 -4.55 19.32 -7.53
C MET A 415 -5.82 19.91 -8.14
#